data_AF-A0A0D0EVL3-F1
#
_entry.id   AF-A0A0D0EVL3-F1
#
_cell.length_a   1.000
_cell.length_b   1.000
_cell.length_c   1.000
_cell.angle_alpha   90.00
_cell.angle_beta   90.00
_cell.angle_gamma   90.00
#
_symmetry.space_group_name_H-M   'P 1'
#
loop_
_entity.id
_entity.type
_entity.pdbx_description
1 polymer ?
#
loop_
_entity_poly.entity_id
_entity_poly.type
_entity_poly.pdbx_seq_one_letter_code
_entity_poly.pdbx_strand_id
1 'polypeptide(L)'
;MYDILKNIASDNDWVFEYAPSDYQNLYNKATTEKVHLFIDPITIESRFSDSGNETQTFSGYFMLLFSSDVDEEYTTKYETYIKPLITTSTQAIKDSLLCSDLQINKFQSTEVINRFDFNLDGILVNYNITLID
;
A
#
# COMPACT_ATOMS: atom_id res chain seq x y z
N MET A 1 -0.71 1.20 -12.53
CA MET A 1 -0.57 0.88 -11.09
C MET A 1 -0.73 2.10 -10.19
N TYR A 2 0.01 3.20 -10.41
CA TYR A 2 -0.18 4.45 -9.65
C TYR A 2 -1.65 4.90 -9.59
N ASP A 3 -2.31 5.03 -10.76
CA ASP A 3 -3.70 5.49 -10.81
C ASP A 3 -4.67 4.53 -10.14
N ILE A 4 -4.41 3.22 -10.22
CA ILE A 4 -5.24 2.19 -9.57
C ILE A 4 -5.19 2.39 -8.05
N LEU A 5 -3.99 2.48 -7.47
CA LEU A 5 -3.82 2.66 -6.04
C LEU A 5 -4.35 4.03 -5.57
N LYS A 6 -4.22 5.06 -6.40
CA LYS A 6 -4.78 6.40 -6.14
C LYS A 6 -6.31 6.38 -6.11
N ASN A 7 -6.93 5.69 -7.07
CA ASN A 7 -8.39 5.57 -7.13
C ASN A 7 -8.90 4.78 -5.92
N ILE A 8 -8.24 3.67 -5.55
CA ILE A 8 -8.60 2.91 -4.36
C ILE A 8 -8.56 3.80 -3.10
N ALA A 9 -7.50 4.59 -2.92
CA ALA A 9 -7.43 5.52 -1.80
C ALA A 9 -8.57 6.56 -1.83
N SER A 10 -8.85 7.13 -3.00
CA SER A 10 -9.95 8.09 -3.17
C SER A 10 -11.32 7.49 -2.85
N ASP A 11 -11.60 6.27 -3.33
CA ASP A 11 -12.88 5.59 -3.15
C ASP A 11 -13.15 5.20 -1.70
N ASN A 12 -12.09 5.01 -0.91
CA ASN A 12 -12.17 4.64 0.50
C ASN A 12 -11.91 5.82 1.46
N ASP A 13 -11.82 7.05 0.94
CA ASP A 13 -11.48 8.27 1.70
C ASP A 13 -10.16 8.14 2.51
N TRP A 14 -9.15 7.55 1.90
CA TRP A 14 -7.81 7.41 2.47
C TRP A 14 -6.90 8.57 2.06
N VAL A 15 -5.94 8.89 2.94
CA VAL A 15 -4.84 9.79 2.59
C VAL A 15 -3.91 9.07 1.63
N PHE A 16 -3.63 9.66 0.48
CA PHE A 16 -2.74 9.09 -0.53
C PHE A 16 -1.44 9.89 -0.61
N GLU A 17 -0.30 9.21 -0.49
CA GLU A 17 1.02 9.82 -0.72
C GLU A 17 1.87 8.90 -1.61
N TYR A 18 2.44 9.48 -2.66
CA TYR A 18 3.34 8.78 -3.58
C TYR A 18 4.67 9.50 -3.64
N ALA A 19 5.65 8.94 -2.93
CA ALA A 19 6.99 9.50 -2.84
C ALA A 19 7.95 8.43 -2.28
N PRO A 20 9.27 8.57 -2.50
CA PRO A 20 10.27 7.80 -1.77
C PRO A 20 10.08 7.89 -0.24
N SER A 21 10.33 6.80 0.48
CA SER A 21 10.11 6.73 1.94
C SER A 21 10.82 7.82 2.76
N ASP A 22 11.99 8.30 2.33
CA ASP A 22 12.70 9.40 2.99
C ASP A 22 11.94 10.73 2.86
N TYR A 23 11.30 10.96 1.72
CA TYR A 23 10.43 12.11 1.48
C TYR A 23 9.08 11.97 2.22
N GLN A 24 8.53 10.76 2.26
CA GLN A 24 7.29 10.48 3.00
C GLN A 24 7.41 10.79 4.50
N ASN A 25 8.61 10.70 5.08
CA ASN A 25 8.84 11.09 6.47
C ASN A 25 8.55 12.57 6.74
N LEU A 26 8.67 13.41 5.72
CA LEU A 26 8.41 14.85 5.81
C LEU A 26 6.94 15.21 5.57
N TYR A 27 6.07 14.20 5.37
CA TYR A 27 4.67 14.41 5.08
C TYR A 27 3.92 14.94 6.30
N ASN A 28 3.57 16.23 6.26
CA ASN A 28 2.98 16.96 7.39
C ASN A 28 1.44 17.04 7.34
N LYS A 29 0.79 16.38 6.37
CA LYS A 29 -0.68 16.35 6.23
C LYS A 29 -1.29 15.06 6.75
N ALA A 30 -0.53 14.27 7.50
CA ALA A 30 -1.06 13.08 8.14
C ALA A 30 -2.19 13.48 9.11
N THR A 31 -3.31 12.77 9.05
CA THR A 31 -4.47 12.97 9.92
C THR A 31 -4.62 11.82 10.90
N THR A 32 -5.24 12.03 12.06
CA THR A 32 -5.47 10.97 13.05
C THR A 32 -6.70 10.10 12.76
N GLU A 33 -7.55 10.50 11.80
CA GLU A 33 -8.88 9.91 11.60
C GLU A 33 -8.99 8.99 10.38
N LYS A 34 -7.99 9.00 9.50
CA LYS A 34 -8.03 8.32 8.21
C LYS A 34 -6.91 7.32 8.08
N VAL A 35 -7.15 6.30 7.27
CA VAL A 35 -6.11 5.40 6.78
C VAL A 35 -5.22 6.16 5.80
N HIS A 36 -3.93 5.89 5.86
CA HIS A 36 -2.94 6.43 4.93
C HIS A 36 -2.42 5.32 4.03
N LEU A 37 -2.53 5.53 2.73
CA LEU A 37 -1.89 4.70 1.71
C LEU A 37 -0.64 5.42 1.20
N PHE A 38 0.51 4.99 1.68
CA PHE A 38 1.82 5.52 1.33
C PHE A 38 2.50 4.58 0.35
N ILE A 39 2.96 5.08 -0.79
CA ILE A 39 3.43 4.24 -1.89
C ILE A 39 4.84 4.69 -2.28
N ASP A 40 5.78 3.76 -2.20
CA ASP A 40 7.14 3.96 -2.68
C ASP A 40 7.16 3.88 -4.22
N PRO A 41 8.14 4.51 -4.90
CA PRO A 41 8.18 4.52 -6.35
C PRO A 41 8.05 3.12 -6.98
N ILE A 42 7.12 3.01 -7.92
CA ILE A 42 6.76 1.72 -8.53
C ILE A 42 7.84 1.36 -9.56
N THR A 43 8.40 0.17 -9.42
CA THR A 43 9.26 -0.41 -10.45
C THR A 43 8.40 -1.03 -11.53
N ILE A 44 8.65 -0.66 -12.78
CA ILE A 44 7.98 -1.18 -13.97
C ILE A 44 9.00 -1.99 -14.77
N GLU A 45 8.75 -3.28 -14.92
CA GLU A 45 9.54 -4.17 -15.75
C GLU A 45 8.75 -4.54 -17.01
N SER A 46 9.34 -4.34 -18.19
CA SER A 46 8.78 -4.78 -19.46
C SER A 46 9.52 -6.01 -19.95
N ARG A 47 8.77 -7.06 -20.30
CA ARG A 47 9.29 -8.25 -20.98
C ARG A 47 8.64 -8.38 -22.33
N PHE A 48 9.42 -8.78 -23.33
CA PHE A 48 8.92 -8.97 -24.69
C PHE A 48 9.01 -10.44 -25.06
N SER A 49 7.93 -10.98 -25.61
CA SER A 49 7.95 -12.32 -26.22
C SER A 49 8.69 -12.30 -27.56
N ASP A 50 9.02 -13.48 -28.09
CA ASP A 50 9.60 -13.62 -29.44
C ASP A 50 8.67 -13.08 -30.54
N SER A 51 7.36 -13.00 -30.27
CA SER A 51 6.36 -12.41 -31.18
C SER A 51 6.21 -10.89 -31.01
N GLY A 52 6.97 -10.26 -30.11
CA GLY A 52 6.95 -8.82 -29.84
C GLY A 52 5.84 -8.35 -28.90
N ASN A 53 5.12 -9.26 -28.25
CA ASN A 53 4.10 -8.89 -27.27
C ASN A 53 4.78 -8.44 -25.98
N GLU A 54 4.40 -7.28 -25.47
CA GLU A 54 4.91 -6.75 -24.21
C GLU A 54 4.09 -7.30 -23.03
N THR A 55 4.76 -7.73 -21.98
CA THR A 55 4.18 -8.03 -20.68
C THR A 55 4.80 -7.09 -19.66
N GLN A 56 3.96 -6.31 -18.98
CA GLN A 56 4.41 -5.37 -17.95
C GLN A 56 4.19 -5.94 -16.56
N THR A 57 5.22 -5.90 -15.73
CA THR A 57 5.17 -6.27 -14.33
C THR A 57 5.49 -5.06 -13.45
N PHE A 58 4.56 -4.74 -12.55
CA PHE A 58 4.67 -3.71 -11.54
C PHE A 58 5.11 -4.33 -10.22
N SER A 59 6.13 -3.77 -9.60
CA SER A 59 6.59 -4.20 -8.29
C SER A 59 7.00 -3.05 -7.40
N GLY A 60 6.93 -3.28 -6.10
CA GLY A 60 7.27 -2.30 -5.09
C GLY A 60 6.62 -2.66 -3.77
N TYR A 61 6.50 -1.66 -2.91
CA TYR A 61 5.72 -1.78 -1.69
C TYR A 61 4.88 -0.53 -1.46
N PHE A 62 3.79 -0.75 -0.74
CA PHE A 62 3.01 0.32 -0.16
C PHE A 62 2.82 0.04 1.33
N MET A 63 2.52 1.08 2.09
CA MET A 63 2.14 0.99 3.49
C MET A 63 0.70 1.44 3.64
N LEU A 64 -0.10 0.63 4.32
CA LEU A 64 -1.39 1.02 4.86
C LEU A 64 -1.19 1.30 6.33
N LEU A 65 -1.42 2.54 6.74
CA LEU A 65 -1.10 3.00 8.08
C LEU A 65 -2.28 3.73 8.70
N PHE A 66 -2.28 3.79 10.02
CA PHE A 66 -3.21 4.56 10.82
C PHE A 66 -2.43 5.23 11.95
N SER A 67 -2.86 6.43 12.35
CA SER A 67 -2.21 7.14 13.45
C SER A 67 -2.58 6.51 14.78
N SER A 68 -1.57 6.28 15.61
CA SER A 68 -1.74 5.74 16.96
C SER A 68 -0.93 6.56 17.97
N ASP A 69 -1.22 6.37 19.25
CA ASP A 69 -0.36 6.89 20.31
C ASP A 69 0.94 6.06 20.40
N VAL A 70 2.08 6.72 20.59
CA VAL A 70 3.40 6.09 20.69
C VAL A 70 3.56 5.30 21.97
N ASP A 71 2.87 5.71 23.03
CA ASP A 71 2.96 5.11 24.36
C ASP A 71 2.02 3.90 24.54
N GLU A 72 1.23 3.55 23.51
CA GLU A 72 0.37 2.38 23.53
C GLU A 72 1.16 1.06 23.44
N GLU A 73 0.74 0.07 24.25
CA GLU A 73 1.23 -1.30 24.18
C GLU A 73 1.00 -1.94 22.81
N TYR A 74 1.93 -2.79 22.37
CA TYR A 74 1.87 -3.44 21.05
C TYR A 74 0.56 -4.17 20.79
N THR A 75 0.07 -4.93 21.78
CA THR A 75 -1.18 -5.69 21.66
C THR A 75 -2.37 -4.79 21.35
N THR A 76 -2.41 -3.60 21.96
CA THR A 76 -3.46 -2.60 21.72
C THR A 76 -3.33 -2.03 20.31
N LYS A 77 -2.11 -1.64 19.89
CA LYS A 77 -1.84 -1.17 18.53
C LYS A 77 -2.28 -2.19 17.47
N TYR A 78 -1.95 -3.46 17.71
CA TYR A 78 -2.27 -4.56 16.82
C TYR A 78 -3.78 -4.77 16.68
N GLU A 79 -4.50 -4.94 17.80
CA GLU A 79 -5.94 -5.24 17.75
C GLU A 79 -6.77 -4.05 17.25
N THR A 80 -6.40 -2.82 17.62
CA THR A 80 -7.18 -1.61 17.30
C THR A 80 -6.88 -1.07 15.90
N TYR A 81 -5.61 -1.05 15.47
CA TYR A 81 -5.22 -0.35 14.23
C TYR A 81 -4.71 -1.30 13.14
N ILE A 82 -3.80 -2.24 13.47
CA ILE A 82 -3.10 -3.05 12.46
C ILE A 82 -4.01 -4.14 11.89
N LYS A 83 -4.71 -4.88 12.74
CA LYS A 83 -5.56 -6.03 12.36
C LYS A 83 -6.74 -5.63 11.45
N PRO A 84 -7.45 -4.51 11.68
CA PRO A 84 -8.41 -4.00 10.72
C PRO A 84 -7.78 -3.79 9.34
N LEU A 85 -6.62 -3.13 9.25
CA LEU A 85 -5.94 -2.89 7.96
C LEU A 85 -5.60 -4.19 7.22
N ILE A 86 -5.16 -5.22 7.94
CA ILE A 86 -4.88 -6.55 7.36
C ILE A 86 -6.15 -7.14 6.74
N THR A 87 -7.28 -7.04 7.43
CA THR A 87 -8.51 -7.77 7.06
C THR A 87 -9.41 -7.00 6.09
N THR A 88 -9.58 -5.69 6.27
CA THR A 88 -10.48 -4.87 5.44
C THR A 88 -9.71 -4.12 4.36
N SER A 89 -8.71 -3.32 4.73
CA SER A 89 -8.02 -2.44 3.77
C SER A 89 -7.21 -3.22 2.73
N THR A 90 -6.48 -4.28 3.12
CA THR A 90 -5.81 -5.11 2.08
C THR A 90 -6.78 -5.85 1.20
N GLN A 91 -7.94 -6.25 1.73
CA GLN A 91 -8.96 -6.94 0.95
C GLN A 91 -9.56 -6.00 -0.09
N ALA A 92 -9.87 -4.76 0.28
CA ALA A 92 -10.32 -3.74 -0.66
C ALA A 92 -9.33 -3.53 -1.81
N ILE A 93 -8.02 -3.48 -1.53
CA ILE A 93 -7.00 -3.39 -2.58
C ILE A 93 -7.01 -4.63 -3.47
N LYS A 94 -7.02 -5.83 -2.88
CA LYS A 94 -7.04 -7.09 -3.65
C LYS A 94 -8.27 -7.17 -4.55
N ASP A 95 -9.45 -6.84 -4.04
CA ASP A 95 -10.70 -6.88 -4.80
C ASP A 95 -10.65 -5.93 -5.99
N SER A 96 -10.17 -4.69 -5.80
CA SER A 96 -9.97 -3.74 -6.89
C SER A 96 -8.95 -4.21 -7.93
N LEU A 97 -7.87 -4.87 -7.51
CA LEU A 97 -6.87 -5.43 -8.41
C LEU A 97 -7.40 -6.64 -9.20
N LEU A 98 -8.20 -7.50 -8.57
CA LEU A 98 -8.79 -8.69 -9.20
C LEU A 98 -9.91 -8.33 -10.20
N CYS A 99 -10.56 -7.18 -10.04
CA CYS A 99 -11.53 -6.66 -11.02
C CYS A 99 -10.88 -6.05 -12.28
N SER A 100 -9.54 -6.03 -12.35
CA SER A 100 -8.78 -5.51 -13.49
C SER A 100 -8.13 -6.65 -14.26
N ASP A 101 -7.61 -6.39 -15.46
CA ASP A 101 -6.82 -7.33 -16.27
C ASP A 101 -5.40 -7.52 -15.68
N LEU A 102 -5.33 -7.91 -14.41
CA LEU A 102 -4.11 -8.00 -13.61
C LEU A 102 -3.96 -9.36 -12.94
N GLN A 103 -2.75 -9.89 -12.94
CA GLN A 103 -2.34 -11.06 -12.18
C GLN A 103 -1.54 -10.64 -10.94
N ILE A 104 -2.00 -11.02 -9.75
CA ILE A 104 -1.22 -10.85 -8.53
C ILE A 104 -0.24 -12.04 -8.39
N ASN A 105 1.04 -11.81 -8.63
CA ASN A 105 2.09 -12.83 -8.51
C ASN A 105 2.60 -12.93 -7.06
N LYS A 106 2.65 -11.80 -6.36
CA LYS A 106 3.08 -11.71 -4.96
C LYS A 106 2.28 -10.63 -4.24
N PHE A 107 1.84 -10.94 -3.02
CA PHE A 107 1.21 -9.98 -2.12
C PHE A 107 1.55 -10.37 -0.67
N GLN A 108 2.65 -9.82 -0.16
CA GLN A 108 3.21 -10.19 1.14
C GLN A 108 3.08 -9.02 2.11
N SER A 109 2.33 -9.21 3.19
CA SER A 109 2.14 -8.22 4.24
C SER A 109 3.13 -8.41 5.39
N THR A 110 3.59 -7.32 5.99
CA THR A 110 4.44 -7.31 7.18
C THR A 110 3.99 -6.17 8.08
N GLU A 111 3.84 -6.44 9.37
CA GLU A 111 3.42 -5.45 10.36
C GLU A 111 4.53 -4.40 10.54
N VAL A 112 4.15 -3.13 10.68
CA VAL A 112 5.06 -2.02 10.91
C VAL A 112 4.49 -1.12 11.99
N ILE A 113 5.36 -0.64 12.89
CA ILE A 113 4.98 0.24 13.99
C ILE A 113 5.89 1.47 14.04
N ASN A 114 5.36 2.53 14.64
CA ASN A 114 6.03 3.80 14.90
C ASN A 114 6.74 4.33 13.65
N ARG A 115 6.06 4.27 12.50
CA ARG A 115 6.59 4.72 11.22
C ARG A 115 6.40 6.22 11.09
N PHE A 116 7.47 6.86 10.60
CA PHE A 116 7.57 8.29 10.36
C PHE A 116 7.45 9.17 11.62
N ASP A 117 7.73 10.45 11.45
CA ASP A 117 7.66 11.45 12.53
C ASP A 117 6.25 11.57 13.16
N PHE A 118 5.21 11.16 12.43
CA PHE A 118 3.81 11.25 12.86
C PHE A 118 3.29 10.00 13.60
N ASN A 119 4.17 9.03 13.89
CA ASN A 119 3.85 7.79 14.59
C ASN A 119 2.65 7.04 13.99
N LEU A 120 2.89 6.40 12.86
CA LEU A 120 1.88 5.61 12.16
C LEU A 120 2.16 4.11 12.28
N ASP A 121 1.12 3.34 12.57
CA ASP A 121 1.15 1.88 12.68
C ASP A 121 0.31 1.23 11.60
N GLY A 122 0.68 0.03 11.17
CA GLY A 122 -0.11 -0.72 10.20
C GLY A 122 0.68 -1.81 9.52
N ILE A 123 0.62 -1.84 8.20
CA ILE A 123 1.21 -2.90 7.39
C ILE A 123 1.94 -2.35 6.18
N LEU A 124 3.08 -2.97 5.89
CA LEU A 124 3.81 -2.84 4.64
C LEU A 124 3.48 -4.04 3.76
N VAL A 125 3.01 -3.78 2.55
CA VAL A 125 2.69 -4.80 1.55
C VAL A 125 3.70 -4.72 0.42
N ASN A 126 4.49 -5.78 0.27
CA ASN A 126 5.32 -6.00 -0.91
C ASN A 126 4.49 -6.70 -1.98
N TYR A 127 4.42 -6.11 -3.17
CA TYR A 127 3.63 -6.66 -4.27
C TYR A 127 4.45 -6.88 -5.53
N ASN A 128 4.00 -7.84 -6.33
CA ASN A 128 4.43 -8.03 -7.71
C ASN A 128 3.18 -8.40 -8.51
N ILE A 129 2.84 -7.58 -9.50
CA ILE A 129 1.58 -7.66 -10.24
C ILE A 129 1.89 -7.54 -11.73
N THR A 130 1.40 -8.46 -12.54
CA THR A 130 1.56 -8.45 -14.00
C THR A 130 0.28 -7.99 -14.67
N LEU A 131 0.39 -7.13 -15.70
CA LEU A 131 -0.71 -6.84 -16.61
C LEU A 131 -0.91 -8.03 -17.56
N ILE A 132 -2.12 -8.57 -17.59
CA ILE A 132 -2.51 -9.61 -18.54
C ILE A 132 -3.28 -8.91 -19.66
N ASP A 133 -2.93 -9.20 -20.91
CA ASP A 133 -3.74 -8.86 -22.09
C ASP A 133 -4.83 -9.92 -22.35
#